data_AF-A0AAD8YEI2-F1
#
_entry.id   AF-A0AAD8YEI2-F1
#
_cell.length_a   1.000
_cell.length_b   1.000
_cell.length_c   1.000
_cell.angle_alpha   90.00
_cell.angle_beta   90.00
_cell.angle_gamma   90.00
#
_symmetry.space_group_name_H-M   'P 1'
#
loop_
_entity.id
_entity.type
_entity.pdbx_description
1 polymer ?
#
loop_
_entity_poly.entity_id
_entity_poly.type
_entity_poly.pdbx_seq_one_letter_code
_entity_poly.pdbx_strand_id
1 'polypeptide(L)'
;MAKSENPLDVYRRQQRKKELKKNKNARIKARDEKVAATRAIDEPGRQRGDNEGDDADEDNKSGGLDSNETKKLERLRKELKIVTAASARRKELHEQAQREKELQLIAAQKTVEGVQKLNESKYSVLERYASVYYDEKMNPFGALLLEGRRCIGVTLKKETTMNARMAVVPSQLQQKLIYIRDRCVLHHHLLLLIISKTTSASITATTSTTIAPPPPPPPPPPPQPQTKDENGQPLMPAPSKAVIRAAKRNKTSAMADIWASTEEMQYEKSLGVDLEGALDEQQQASNSKTCHDGFGTNKRNPRKMRLM
;
A
#
# COMPACT_ATOMS: atom_id res chain seq x y z
N MET A 1 -33.23 -45.56 -3.75
CA MET A 1 -33.98 -44.30 -3.52
C MET A 1 -34.24 -43.64 -4.87
N ALA A 2 -35.47 -43.74 -5.38
CA ALA A 2 -35.85 -43.14 -6.66
C ALA A 2 -35.70 -41.60 -6.56
N LYS A 3 -34.94 -41.00 -7.48
CA LYS A 3 -34.84 -39.54 -7.57
C LYS A 3 -36.19 -39.06 -8.11
N SER A 4 -36.92 -38.25 -7.34
CA SER A 4 -38.14 -37.61 -7.82
C SER A 4 -37.84 -36.89 -9.14
N GLU A 5 -38.57 -37.25 -10.20
CA GLU A 5 -38.45 -36.67 -11.56
C GLU A 5 -39.07 -35.27 -11.66
N ASN A 6 -39.46 -34.67 -10.53
CA ASN A 6 -40.09 -33.36 -10.54
C ASN A 6 -39.08 -32.30 -11.04
N PRO A 7 -39.34 -31.65 -12.20
CA PRO A 7 -38.40 -30.70 -12.80
C PRO A 7 -38.13 -29.49 -11.88
N LEU A 8 -39.07 -29.13 -11.00
CA LEU A 8 -38.87 -28.07 -10.01
C LEU A 8 -37.82 -28.43 -8.94
N ASP A 9 -37.74 -29.71 -8.56
CA ASP A 9 -36.75 -30.18 -7.59
C ASP A 9 -35.33 -30.15 -8.17
N VAL A 10 -35.18 -30.39 -9.47
CA VAL A 10 -33.89 -30.28 -10.17
C VAL A 10 -33.37 -28.85 -10.07
N TYR A 11 -34.23 -27.85 -10.32
CA TYR A 11 -33.86 -26.44 -10.20
C TYR A 11 -33.47 -26.05 -8.76
N ARG A 12 -34.26 -26.47 -7.76
CA ARG A 12 -33.96 -26.23 -6.34
C ARG A 12 -32.65 -26.88 -5.89
N ARG A 13 -32.33 -28.09 -6.39
CA ARG A 13 -31.05 -28.76 -6.12
C ARG A 13 -29.88 -28.03 -6.77
N GLN A 14 -30.04 -27.54 -8.00
CA GLN A 14 -29.00 -26.74 -8.66
C GLN A 14 -28.73 -25.43 -7.93
N GLN A 15 -29.77 -24.75 -7.44
CA GLN A 15 -29.63 -23.54 -6.63
C GLN A 15 -28.90 -23.82 -5.31
N ARG A 16 -29.34 -24.83 -4.54
CA ARG A 16 -28.64 -25.26 -3.31
C ARG A 16 -27.18 -25.60 -3.57
N LYS A 17 -26.87 -26.26 -4.69
CA LYS A 17 -25.48 -26.59 -5.08
C LYS A 17 -24.66 -25.33 -5.37
N LYS A 18 -25.24 -24.32 -6.04
CA LYS A 18 -24.59 -23.03 -6.29
C LYS A 18 -24.33 -22.28 -4.99
N GLU A 19 -25.31 -22.21 -4.11
CA GLU A 19 -25.20 -21.58 -2.80
C GLU A 19 -24.15 -22.26 -1.92
N LEU A 20 -24.16 -23.59 -1.86
CA LEU A 20 -23.18 -24.36 -1.09
C LEU A 20 -21.75 -24.19 -1.64
N LYS A 21 -21.60 -24.04 -2.97
CA LYS A 21 -20.32 -23.70 -3.60
C LYS A 21 -19.87 -22.27 -3.24
N LYS A 22 -20.78 -21.29 -3.22
CA LYS A 22 -20.49 -19.92 -2.77
C LYS A 22 -20.04 -19.90 -1.30
N ASN A 23 -20.77 -20.56 -0.41
CA ASN A 23 -20.44 -20.64 1.01
C ASN A 23 -19.09 -21.34 1.25
N LYS A 24 -18.80 -22.41 0.51
CA LYS A 24 -17.49 -23.07 0.58
C LYS A 24 -16.35 -22.14 0.15
N ASN A 25 -16.53 -21.42 -0.95
CA ASN A 25 -15.52 -20.47 -1.44
C ASN A 25 -15.31 -19.30 -0.46
N ALA A 26 -16.39 -18.77 0.12
CA ALA A 26 -16.31 -17.72 1.14
C ALA A 26 -15.53 -18.19 2.38
N ARG A 27 -15.78 -19.41 2.87
CA ARG A 27 -15.04 -20.00 4.00
C ARG A 27 -13.56 -20.20 3.70
N ILE A 28 -13.23 -20.64 2.49
CA ILE A 28 -11.83 -20.80 2.06
C ILE A 28 -11.14 -19.42 2.02
N LYS A 29 -11.78 -18.42 1.43
CA LYS A 29 -11.24 -17.06 1.34
C LYS A 29 -10.98 -16.46 2.73
N ALA A 30 -11.96 -16.54 3.64
CA ALA A 30 -11.81 -16.05 5.01
C ALA A 30 -10.69 -16.78 5.78
N ARG A 31 -10.54 -18.08 5.57
CA ARG A 31 -9.44 -18.85 6.16
C ARG A 31 -8.08 -18.41 5.60
N ASP A 32 -7.98 -18.22 4.29
CA ASP A 32 -6.73 -17.83 3.64
C ASP A 32 -6.35 -16.39 4.00
N GLU A 33 -7.32 -15.48 4.14
CA GLU A 33 -7.13 -14.12 4.70
C GLU A 33 -6.63 -14.19 6.15
N LYS A 34 -7.21 -15.05 6.99
CA LYS A 34 -6.75 -15.26 8.37
C LYS A 34 -5.31 -15.79 8.42
N VAL A 35 -4.96 -16.77 7.58
CA VAL A 35 -3.59 -17.31 7.49
C VAL A 35 -2.61 -16.24 7.00
N ALA A 36 -3.02 -15.42 6.03
CA ALA A 36 -2.20 -14.31 5.53
C ALA A 36 -1.95 -13.25 6.62
N ALA A 37 -2.99 -12.88 7.39
CA ALA A 37 -2.86 -11.93 8.50
C ALA A 37 -1.95 -12.46 9.62
N THR A 38 -2.13 -13.72 10.03
CA THR A 38 -1.28 -14.32 11.09
C THR A 38 0.17 -14.51 10.63
N ARG A 39 0.40 -14.79 9.34
CA ARG A 39 1.75 -15.01 8.81
C ARG A 39 2.48 -13.71 8.47
N ALA A 40 1.75 -12.62 8.22
CA ALA A 40 2.33 -11.30 7.99
C ALA A 40 2.88 -10.64 9.27
N ILE A 41 2.41 -11.07 10.45
CA ILE A 41 2.82 -10.50 11.75
C ILE A 41 4.05 -11.24 12.32
N ASP A 42 4.26 -12.52 11.96
CA ASP A 42 5.34 -13.38 12.50
C ASP A 42 6.63 -13.44 11.65
N GLU A 43 6.80 -12.58 10.63
CA GLU A 43 8.07 -12.47 9.90
C GLU A 43 8.77 -11.11 10.14
N PRO A 44 9.46 -10.99 11.27
CA PRO A 44 10.78 -10.38 11.28
C PRO A 44 11.80 -11.40 11.80
N GLY A 45 12.63 -11.95 10.90
CA GLY A 45 13.97 -12.39 11.30
C GLY A 45 14.19 -13.83 11.73
N ARG A 46 13.52 -14.85 11.15
CA ARG A 46 14.18 -16.17 11.07
C ARG A 46 15.24 -16.11 9.97
N GLN A 47 16.40 -15.59 10.35
CA GLN A 47 17.68 -16.14 9.91
C GLN A 47 17.56 -17.67 9.96
N ARG A 48 17.29 -18.28 8.80
CA ARG A 48 17.59 -19.69 8.62
C ARG A 48 19.10 -19.75 8.70
N GLY A 49 19.58 -20.20 9.84
CA GLY A 49 20.94 -20.66 9.98
C GLY A 49 21.20 -21.65 8.87
N ASP A 50 22.25 -21.35 8.12
CA ASP A 50 22.99 -22.29 7.32
C ASP A 50 23.43 -23.43 8.25
N ASN A 51 22.60 -24.47 8.35
CA ASN A 51 23.06 -25.77 8.82
C ASN A 51 23.70 -26.46 7.61
N GLU A 52 24.89 -25.95 7.26
CA GLU A 52 25.94 -26.78 6.66
C GLU A 52 26.32 -27.80 7.72
N GLY A 53 25.91 -29.04 7.48
CA GLY A 53 26.10 -30.15 8.41
C GLY A 53 26.11 -31.45 7.61
N ASP A 54 27.30 -31.76 7.14
CA ASP A 54 27.88 -33.09 7.00
C ASP A 54 27.32 -34.01 5.90
N ASP A 55 28.08 -33.95 4.80
CA ASP A 55 28.45 -35.04 3.92
C ASP A 55 28.49 -36.41 4.62
N ALA A 56 27.55 -37.29 4.26
CA ALA A 56 27.75 -38.73 4.36
C ALA A 56 26.90 -39.44 3.29
N ASP A 57 27.55 -39.78 2.18
CA ASP A 57 27.36 -40.97 1.34
C ASP A 57 26.01 -41.72 1.47
N GLU A 58 24.97 -41.27 0.76
CA GLU A 58 23.79 -42.09 0.42
C GLU A 58 23.65 -42.16 -1.11
N ASP A 59 24.72 -42.61 -1.77
CA ASP A 59 24.63 -43.10 -3.14
C ASP A 59 23.80 -44.40 -3.15
N ASN A 60 22.74 -44.42 -3.98
CA ASN A 60 21.92 -45.59 -4.34
C ASN A 60 20.73 -46.01 -3.45
N LYS A 61 19.90 -45.06 -3.01
CA LYS A 61 18.46 -45.34 -2.82
C LYS A 61 17.60 -44.42 -3.66
N SER A 62 17.55 -44.69 -4.97
CA SER A 62 16.45 -44.28 -5.83
C SER A 62 15.18 -45.08 -5.47
N GLY A 63 14.75 -44.97 -4.20
CA GLY A 63 13.42 -45.40 -3.80
C GLY A 63 12.44 -44.60 -4.64
N GLY A 64 11.80 -45.27 -5.60
CA GLY A 64 10.81 -44.65 -6.46
C GLY A 64 9.77 -43.96 -5.58
N LEU A 65 9.73 -42.63 -5.64
CA LEU A 65 8.79 -41.81 -4.87
C LEU A 65 7.40 -42.43 -4.99
N ASP A 66 6.79 -42.74 -3.86
CA ASP A 66 5.50 -43.41 -3.84
C ASP A 66 4.48 -42.58 -4.64
N SER A 67 3.46 -43.23 -5.22
CA SER A 67 2.39 -42.54 -5.97
C SER A 67 1.73 -41.41 -5.17
N ASN A 68 1.77 -41.49 -3.83
CA ASN A 68 1.29 -40.44 -2.94
C ASN A 68 2.24 -39.23 -2.85
N GLU A 69 3.55 -39.47 -2.88
CA GLU A 69 4.56 -38.41 -2.83
C GLU A 69 4.62 -37.62 -4.13
N THR A 70 4.51 -38.30 -5.27
CA THR A 70 4.42 -37.63 -6.58
C THR A 70 3.21 -36.71 -6.68
N LYS A 71 2.03 -37.15 -6.21
CA LYS A 71 0.82 -36.29 -6.12
C LYS A 71 0.99 -35.12 -5.15
N LYS A 72 1.67 -35.34 -4.02
CA LYS A 72 1.97 -34.27 -3.05
C LYS A 72 2.91 -33.22 -3.65
N LEU A 73 3.95 -33.65 -4.36
CA LEU A 73 4.86 -32.76 -5.08
C LEU A 73 4.15 -31.98 -6.18
N GLU A 74 3.26 -32.60 -6.94
CA GLU A 74 2.48 -31.91 -7.96
C GLU A 74 1.56 -30.83 -7.34
N ARG A 75 0.93 -31.14 -6.19
CA ARG A 75 0.13 -30.17 -5.44
C ARG A 75 0.98 -29.00 -4.93
N LEU A 76 2.13 -29.28 -4.32
CA LEU A 76 3.04 -28.25 -3.82
C LEU A 76 3.58 -27.34 -4.94
N ARG A 77 3.90 -27.91 -6.10
CA ARG A 77 4.30 -27.13 -7.28
C ARG A 77 3.18 -26.21 -7.76
N LYS A 78 1.92 -26.67 -7.75
CA LYS A 78 0.76 -25.84 -8.09
C LYS A 78 0.56 -24.72 -7.06
N GLU A 79 0.66 -25.03 -5.77
CA GLU A 79 0.53 -24.04 -4.70
C GLU A 79 1.64 -22.99 -4.78
N LEU A 80 2.90 -23.40 -5.01
CA LEU A 80 4.01 -22.47 -5.23
C LEU A 80 3.78 -21.57 -6.44
N LYS A 81 3.30 -22.11 -7.57
CA LYS A 81 2.97 -21.31 -8.75
C LYS A 81 1.87 -20.27 -8.48
N ILE A 82 0.90 -20.59 -7.64
CA ILE A 82 -0.15 -19.65 -7.24
C ILE A 82 0.43 -18.56 -6.33
N VAL A 83 1.25 -18.94 -5.34
CA VAL A 83 1.88 -18.00 -4.40
C VAL A 83 2.82 -17.04 -5.12
N THR A 84 3.64 -17.53 -6.05
CA THR A 84 4.55 -16.68 -6.84
C THR A 84 3.77 -15.72 -7.75
N ALA A 85 2.72 -16.19 -8.42
CA ALA A 85 1.85 -15.32 -9.23
C ALA A 85 1.12 -14.26 -8.38
N ALA A 86 0.67 -14.61 -7.17
CA ALA A 86 0.03 -13.67 -6.25
C ALA A 86 1.02 -12.62 -5.72
N SER A 87 2.25 -13.03 -5.39
CA SER A 87 3.32 -12.13 -4.98
C SER A 87 3.68 -11.15 -6.10
N ALA A 88 3.79 -11.63 -7.34
CA ALA A 88 4.03 -10.78 -8.51
C ALA A 88 2.92 -9.72 -8.69
N ARG A 89 1.65 -10.10 -8.58
CA ARG A 89 0.53 -9.14 -8.65
C ARG A 89 0.56 -8.10 -7.54
N ARG A 90 0.94 -8.46 -6.31
CA ARG A 90 1.08 -7.49 -5.22
C ARG A 90 2.20 -6.49 -5.50
N LYS A 91 3.33 -6.96 -6.03
CA LYS A 91 4.44 -6.08 -6.43
C LYS A 91 4.03 -5.14 -7.56
N GLU A 92 3.34 -5.64 -8.58
CA GLU A 92 2.86 -4.84 -9.71
C GLU A 92 1.87 -3.75 -9.27
N LEU A 93 0.91 -4.08 -8.39
CA LEU A 93 -0.02 -3.09 -7.83
C LEU A 93 0.70 -2.01 -7.00
N HIS A 94 1.71 -2.42 -6.22
CA HIS A 94 2.51 -1.48 -5.44
C HIS A 94 3.33 -0.56 -6.34
N GLU A 95 3.97 -1.11 -7.37
CA GLU A 95 4.73 -0.34 -8.36
C GLU A 95 3.82 0.60 -9.15
N GLN A 96 2.62 0.16 -9.52
CA GLN A 96 1.62 1.01 -10.16
C GLN A 96 1.20 2.17 -9.25
N ALA A 97 0.92 1.90 -7.97
CA ALA A 97 0.59 2.95 -7.00
C ALA A 97 1.75 3.95 -6.81
N GLN A 98 3.00 3.48 -6.88
CA GLN A 98 4.17 4.36 -6.86
C GLN A 98 4.25 5.25 -8.11
N ARG A 99 4.06 4.68 -9.31
CA ARG A 99 4.05 5.44 -10.56
C ARG A 99 2.94 6.49 -10.58
N GLU A 100 1.75 6.17 -10.07
CA GLU A 100 0.64 7.13 -9.96
C GLU A 100 0.99 8.27 -8.99
N LYS A 101 1.61 7.96 -7.84
CA LYS A 101 2.12 8.99 -6.91
C LYS A 101 3.18 9.88 -7.56
N GLU A 102 4.14 9.31 -8.27
CA GLU A 102 5.16 10.09 -8.99
C GLU A 102 4.56 10.98 -10.08
N LEU A 103 3.61 10.45 -10.86
CA LEU A 103 2.90 11.23 -11.87
C LEU A 103 2.12 12.39 -11.24
N GLN A 104 1.47 12.17 -10.09
CA GLN A 104 0.80 13.24 -9.35
C GLN A 104 1.80 14.30 -8.85
N LEU A 105 2.97 13.87 -8.38
CA LEU A 105 4.02 14.77 -7.90
C LEU A 105 4.59 15.62 -9.06
N ILE A 106 4.83 15.00 -10.22
CA ILE A 106 5.22 15.71 -11.45
C ILE A 106 4.12 16.67 -11.91
N ALA A 107 2.85 16.26 -11.85
CA ALA A 107 1.73 17.12 -12.19
C ALA A 107 1.60 18.32 -11.23
N ALA A 108 1.80 18.10 -9.93
CA ALA A 108 1.79 19.15 -8.92
C ALA A 108 2.96 20.13 -9.10
N GLN A 109 4.16 19.64 -9.45
CA GLN A 109 5.31 20.52 -9.71
C GLN A 109 5.11 21.44 -10.92
N LYS A 110 4.24 21.08 -11.87
CA LYS A 110 3.93 21.92 -13.03
C LYS A 110 3.04 23.11 -12.69
N THR A 111 2.36 23.11 -11.54
CA THR A 111 1.47 24.21 -11.13
C THR A 111 2.06 24.98 -9.94
N VAL A 112 1.87 26.30 -9.92
CA VAL A 112 2.36 27.15 -8.82
C VAL A 112 1.71 26.75 -7.49
N GLU A 113 0.41 26.46 -7.52
CA GLU A 113 -0.35 25.97 -6.35
C GLU A 113 0.16 24.61 -5.87
N GLY A 114 0.50 23.69 -6.78
CA GLY A 114 1.02 22.38 -6.43
C GLY A 114 2.41 22.47 -5.79
N VAL A 115 3.27 23.37 -6.29
CA VAL A 115 4.56 23.67 -5.65
C VAL A 115 4.38 24.31 -4.27
N GLN A 116 3.40 25.20 -4.11
CA GLN A 116 3.08 25.79 -2.81
C GLN A 116 2.62 24.73 -1.81
N LYS A 117 1.68 23.85 -2.19
CA LYS A 117 1.24 22.72 -1.34
C LYS A 117 2.37 21.76 -1.01
N LEU A 118 3.25 21.48 -1.96
CA LEU A 118 4.41 20.61 -1.74
C LEU A 118 5.45 21.24 -0.82
N ASN A 119 5.61 22.57 -0.87
CA ASN A 119 6.41 23.30 0.09
C ASN A 119 5.73 23.33 1.46
N GLU A 120 4.43 23.57 1.55
CA GLU A 120 3.68 23.53 2.80
C GLU A 120 3.70 22.16 3.45
N SER A 121 3.67 21.05 2.69
CA SER A 121 3.80 19.70 3.26
C SER A 121 5.24 19.39 3.68
N LYS A 122 6.23 19.66 2.82
CA LYS A 122 7.65 19.41 3.11
C LYS A 122 8.20 20.29 4.23
N TYR A 123 7.66 21.49 4.35
CA TYR A 123 8.07 22.49 5.34
C TYR A 123 6.96 22.79 6.33
N SER A 124 6.00 21.88 6.50
CA SER A 124 4.89 22.08 7.41
C SER A 124 5.46 22.38 8.78
N VAL A 125 5.02 23.52 9.30
CA VAL A 125 5.58 24.15 10.49
C VAL A 125 5.49 23.21 11.71
N LEU A 126 4.53 22.29 11.69
CA LEU A 126 4.32 21.25 12.70
C LEU A 126 5.54 20.34 12.89
N GLU A 127 6.23 19.93 11.83
CA GLU A 127 7.41 19.06 11.99
C GLU A 127 8.66 19.82 12.48
N ARG A 128 8.72 21.15 12.28
CA ARG A 128 9.84 21.96 12.81
C ARG A 128 9.77 22.11 14.33
N TYR A 129 8.57 22.20 14.89
CA TYR A 129 8.36 22.21 16.33
C TYR A 129 8.43 20.82 16.96
N ALA A 130 8.41 19.75 16.15
CA ALA A 130 8.63 18.38 16.62
C ALA A 130 10.11 18.03 16.83
N SER A 131 11.05 18.88 16.37
CA SER A 131 12.45 18.68 16.73
C SER A 131 12.64 18.99 18.21
N VAL A 132 13.21 18.03 18.95
CA VAL A 132 13.50 18.10 20.40
C VAL A 132 14.20 19.41 20.81
N TYR A 133 14.89 20.06 19.88
CA TYR A 133 15.63 21.29 20.12
C TYR A 133 14.74 22.52 20.36
N TYR A 134 13.51 22.55 19.83
CA TYR A 134 12.56 23.66 19.98
C TYR A 134 11.37 23.32 20.91
N ASP A 135 11.37 22.14 21.53
CA ASP A 135 10.38 21.78 22.55
C ASP A 135 10.80 22.37 23.91
N GLU A 136 10.02 23.32 24.41
CA GLU A 136 10.27 24.05 25.67
C GLU A 136 10.39 23.11 26.88
N LYS A 137 9.71 21.96 26.86
CA LYS A 137 9.74 21.02 27.97
C LYS A 137 10.95 20.10 27.93
N MET A 138 11.40 19.72 26.73
CA MET A 138 12.47 18.74 26.53
C MET A 138 13.84 19.38 26.35
N ASN A 139 13.89 20.67 26.01
CA ASN A 139 15.12 21.44 25.94
C ASN A 139 15.08 22.64 26.91
N PRO A 140 15.40 22.44 28.20
CA PRO A 140 15.48 23.53 29.18
C PRO A 140 16.60 24.54 28.86
N PHE A 141 17.49 24.22 27.92
CA PHE A 141 18.53 25.10 27.39
C PHE A 141 18.22 25.62 25.97
N GLY A 142 17.00 25.34 25.47
CA GLY A 142 16.53 25.79 24.17
C GLY A 142 16.69 27.29 24.07
N ALA A 143 17.28 27.73 22.96
CA ALA A 143 17.66 29.11 22.73
C ALA A 143 16.49 30.02 23.07
N LEU A 144 16.64 30.82 24.14
CA LEU A 144 15.70 31.87 24.50
C LEU A 144 15.34 32.61 23.22
N LEU A 145 14.08 32.48 22.81
CA LEU A 145 13.53 33.19 21.67
C LEU A 145 13.77 34.68 22.00
N LEU A 146 14.83 35.24 21.43
CA LEU A 146 15.20 36.64 21.60
C LEU A 146 14.20 37.44 20.78
N GLU A 147 12.97 37.53 21.29
CA GLU A 147 11.95 38.42 20.77
C GLU A 147 12.49 39.85 20.90
N GLY A 148 12.92 40.42 19.77
CA GLY A 148 13.12 41.86 19.63
C GLY A 148 14.53 42.42 19.86
N ARG A 149 15.56 41.62 20.17
CA ARG A 149 16.94 42.16 20.22
C ARG A 149 17.71 41.81 18.97
N ARG A 150 17.83 42.80 18.07
CA ARG A 150 18.88 42.83 17.04
C ARG A 150 20.19 42.52 17.76
N CYS A 151 20.87 41.46 17.35
CA CYS A 151 22.21 41.15 17.80
C CYS A 151 23.14 42.26 17.30
N ILE A 152 23.22 43.35 18.06
CA ILE A 152 24.29 44.32 17.92
C ILE A 152 25.52 43.59 18.43
N GLY A 153 26.35 43.10 17.50
CA GLY A 153 27.71 42.69 17.83
C GLY A 153 28.44 43.91 18.37
N VAL A 154 28.39 44.10 19.68
CA VAL A 154 29.17 45.14 20.37
C VAL A 154 30.62 44.65 20.44
N THR A 155 31.31 44.70 19.31
CA THR A 155 32.76 44.91 19.33
C THR A 155 32.98 46.41 19.35
N LEU A 156 33.26 46.93 20.55
CA LEU A 156 33.63 48.31 20.79
C LEU A 156 34.74 48.74 19.80
N LYS A 157 34.35 49.62 18.87
CA LYS A 157 35.13 50.68 18.18
C LYS A 157 35.13 50.73 16.65
N LYS A 158 34.55 49.80 15.90
CA LYS A 158 34.30 50.01 14.46
C LYS A 158 33.02 49.31 14.01
N GLU A 159 31.97 50.07 13.79
CA GLU A 159 30.79 49.62 13.03
C GLU A 159 31.20 49.46 11.56
N THR A 160 31.84 48.34 11.24
CA THR A 160 32.03 47.93 9.86
C THR A 160 30.81 47.09 9.49
N THR A 161 29.85 47.73 8.83
CA THR A 161 28.70 47.07 8.19
C THR A 161 29.26 46.02 7.22
N MET A 162 29.24 44.74 7.61
CA MET A 162 29.73 43.65 6.76
C MET A 162 28.79 43.51 5.56
N ASN A 163 29.19 44.10 4.44
CA ASN A 163 28.48 44.03 3.18
C ASN A 163 28.54 42.58 2.67
N ALA A 164 27.39 41.90 2.52
CA ALA A 164 27.34 40.46 2.17
C ALA A 164 28.03 40.13 0.82
N ARG A 165 28.23 41.13 -0.04
CA ARG A 165 28.97 41.02 -1.31
C ARG A 165 30.49 41.11 -1.18
N MET A 166 31.01 41.46 0.00
CA MET A 166 32.44 41.58 0.31
C MET A 166 32.92 40.52 1.30
N ALA A 167 32.25 39.37 1.37
CA ALA A 167 32.83 38.18 1.99
C ALA A 167 34.01 37.71 1.14
N VAL A 168 35.15 38.37 1.29
CA VAL A 168 36.42 37.97 0.69
C VAL A 168 36.81 36.67 1.39
N VAL A 169 36.49 35.54 0.75
CA VAL A 169 36.94 34.23 1.18
C VAL A 169 38.48 34.27 1.18
N PRO A 170 39.14 34.05 2.32
CA PRO A 170 40.60 34.01 2.40
C PRO A 170 41.17 33.08 1.32
N SER A 171 42.22 33.49 0.63
CA SER A 171 42.83 32.74 -0.49
C SER A 171 43.20 31.30 -0.10
N GLN A 172 43.54 31.07 1.17
CA GLN A 172 43.82 29.73 1.73
C GLN A 172 42.59 28.80 1.71
N LEU A 173 41.37 29.34 1.85
CA LEU A 173 40.13 28.56 1.76
C LEU A 173 39.67 28.37 0.32
N GLN A 174 40.00 29.29 -0.58
CA GLN A 174 39.69 29.15 -2.01
C GLN A 174 40.39 27.93 -2.62
N GLN A 175 41.66 27.68 -2.25
CA GLN A 175 42.39 26.48 -2.70
C GLN A 175 41.76 25.18 -2.20
N LYS A 176 41.30 25.13 -0.94
CA LYS A 176 40.57 23.97 -0.40
C LYS A 176 39.23 23.74 -1.12
N LEU A 177 38.50 24.80 -1.43
CA LEU A 177 37.22 24.70 -2.14
C LEU A 177 37.38 24.24 -3.59
N ILE A 178 38.43 24.69 -4.29
CA ILE A 178 38.77 24.21 -5.64
C ILE A 178 39.10 22.71 -5.59
N TYR A 179 39.93 22.29 -4.63
CA TYR A 179 40.28 20.87 -4.44
C TYR A 179 39.05 19.97 -4.16
N ILE A 180 38.11 20.44 -3.34
CA ILE A 180 36.86 19.70 -3.07
C ILE A 180 36.00 19.61 -4.34
N ARG A 181 35.87 20.72 -5.09
CA ARG A 181 35.10 20.74 -6.34
C ARG A 181 35.64 19.73 -7.34
N ASP A 182 36.96 19.68 -7.54
CA ASP A 182 37.59 18.79 -8.51
C ASP A 182 37.47 17.32 -8.08
N ARG A 183 37.54 17.03 -6.78
CA ARG A 183 37.33 15.68 -6.24
C ARG A 183 35.88 15.21 -6.42
N CYS A 184 34.90 16.10 -6.29
CA CYS A 184 33.49 15.80 -6.54
C CYS A 184 33.22 15.49 -8.01
N VAL A 185 33.82 16.24 -8.94
CA VAL A 185 33.66 15.99 -10.39
C VAL A 185 34.22 14.63 -10.79
N LEU A 186 35.38 14.25 -10.26
CA LEU A 186 35.97 12.93 -10.48
C LEU A 186 35.11 11.80 -9.93
N HIS A 187 34.55 11.96 -8.72
CA HIS A 187 33.65 10.96 -8.13
C HIS A 187 32.36 10.80 -8.94
N HIS A 188 31.81 11.91 -9.45
CA HIS A 188 30.59 11.88 -10.26
C HIS A 188 30.82 11.20 -11.62
N HIS A 189 31.96 11.43 -12.26
CA HIS A 189 32.35 10.73 -13.49
C HIS A 189 32.62 9.23 -13.25
N LEU A 190 33.26 8.86 -12.15
CA LEU A 190 33.47 7.46 -11.78
C LEU A 190 32.14 6.74 -11.54
N LEU A 191 31.20 7.38 -10.84
CA LEU A 191 29.86 6.85 -10.61
C LEU A 191 29.11 6.62 -11.92
N LEU A 192 29.14 7.60 -12.84
CA LEU A 192 28.54 7.46 -14.17
C LEU A 192 29.19 6.32 -14.98
N LEU A 193 30.52 6.15 -14.89
CA LEU A 193 31.22 5.06 -15.56
C LEU A 193 30.82 3.68 -15.01
N ILE A 194 30.65 3.56 -13.69
CA ILE A 194 30.19 2.32 -13.04
C ILE A 194 28.77 1.99 -13.49
N ILE A 195 27.86 2.96 -13.43
CA ILE A 195 26.46 2.77 -13.87
C ILE A 195 26.43 2.30 -15.33
N SER A 196 27.19 2.95 -16.21
CA SER A 196 27.27 2.61 -17.64
C SER A 196 27.76 1.19 -17.91
N LYS A 197 28.71 0.68 -17.11
CA LYS A 197 29.25 -0.68 -17.28
C LYS A 197 28.31 -1.75 -16.72
N THR A 198 27.55 -1.44 -15.67
CA THR A 198 26.62 -2.39 -15.05
C THR A 198 25.32 -2.58 -15.84
N THR A 199 24.94 -1.66 -16.73
CA THR A 199 23.74 -1.78 -17.57
C THR A 199 23.95 -2.56 -18.87
N SER A 200 25.18 -3.00 -19.18
CA SER A 200 25.49 -3.76 -20.40
C SER A 200 25.12 -5.25 -20.37
N ALA A 201 24.73 -5.80 -19.21
CA ALA A 201 24.41 -7.22 -19.05
C ALA A 201 22.92 -7.41 -18.71
N SER A 202 22.07 -7.37 -19.74
CA SER A 202 20.69 -7.90 -19.80
C SER A 202 19.74 -6.90 -20.45
N ILE A 203 19.92 -6.66 -21.75
CA ILE A 203 18.85 -6.15 -22.60
C ILE A 203 18.70 -7.16 -23.74
N THR A 204 17.89 -8.19 -23.49
CA THR A 204 17.36 -9.03 -24.56
C THR A 204 16.44 -8.15 -25.41
N ALA A 205 16.88 -7.84 -26.62
CA ALA A 205 16.21 -6.96 -27.56
C ALA A 205 14.74 -7.39 -27.78
N THR A 206 13.80 -6.57 -27.32
CA THR A 206 12.41 -6.62 -27.77
C THR A 206 12.27 -5.58 -28.87
N THR A 207 12.02 -6.03 -30.09
CA THR A 207 11.81 -5.20 -31.27
C THR A 207 10.60 -4.28 -31.06
N SER A 208 10.86 -2.98 -30.92
CA SER A 208 9.82 -1.95 -30.86
C SER A 208 9.23 -1.73 -32.26
N THR A 209 8.05 -2.30 -32.49
CA THR A 209 7.18 -1.93 -33.60
C THR A 209 6.75 -0.47 -33.44
N THR A 210 7.13 0.37 -34.40
CA THR A 210 6.65 1.75 -34.55
C THR A 210 5.15 1.73 -34.84
N ILE A 211 4.34 1.94 -33.80
CA ILE A 211 2.88 2.10 -33.93
C ILE A 211 2.60 3.55 -34.33
N ALA A 212 1.95 3.72 -35.48
CA ALA A 212 1.49 5.03 -35.96
C ALA A 212 0.55 5.69 -34.93
N PRO A 213 0.60 7.02 -34.77
CA PRO A 213 -0.22 7.72 -33.78
C PRO A 213 -1.71 7.44 -33.99
N PRO A 214 -2.47 7.16 -32.91
CA PRO A 214 -3.90 6.89 -33.03
C PRO A 214 -4.63 8.12 -33.60
N PRO A 215 -5.67 7.91 -34.43
CA PRO A 215 -6.44 9.00 -35.00
C PRO A 215 -7.07 9.85 -33.88
N PRO A 216 -7.21 11.17 -34.10
CA PRO A 216 -7.80 12.06 -33.12
C PRO A 216 -9.22 11.59 -32.74
N PRO A 217 -9.59 11.66 -31.45
CA PRO A 217 -10.92 11.26 -30.99
C PRO A 217 -12.00 12.08 -31.70
N PRO A 218 -13.13 11.45 -32.07
CA PRO A 218 -14.24 12.17 -32.70
C PRO A 218 -14.75 13.28 -31.78
N PRO A 219 -15.17 14.43 -32.34
CA PRO A 219 -15.71 15.52 -31.55
C PRO A 219 -16.93 15.07 -30.73
N PRO A 220 -17.08 15.54 -29.48
CA PRO A 220 -18.21 15.18 -28.64
C PRO A 220 -19.53 15.59 -29.30
N PRO A 221 -20.58 14.76 -29.21
CA PRO A 221 -21.88 15.07 -29.80
C PRO A 221 -22.46 16.35 -29.17
N PRO A 222 -23.16 17.18 -29.97
CA PRO A 222 -23.75 18.41 -29.48
C PRO A 222 -24.75 18.14 -28.34
N PRO A 223 -24.82 19.02 -27.31
CA PRO A 223 -25.77 18.90 -26.22
C PRO A 223 -27.19 18.83 -26.76
N GLN A 224 -27.95 17.80 -26.36
CA GLN A 224 -29.35 17.70 -26.73
C GLN A 224 -30.16 18.80 -26.02
N PRO A 225 -31.12 19.43 -26.71
CA PRO A 225 -31.96 20.48 -26.13
C PRO A 225 -32.75 19.91 -24.94
N GLN A 226 -32.65 20.58 -23.80
CA GLN A 226 -33.43 20.26 -22.61
C GLN A 226 -34.90 20.64 -22.86
N THR A 227 -35.77 19.65 -23.02
CA THR A 227 -37.21 19.85 -23.06
C THR A 227 -37.72 20.20 -21.67
N LYS A 228 -38.07 21.46 -21.45
CA LYS A 228 -38.81 21.91 -20.26
C LYS A 228 -40.31 21.73 -20.54
N ASP A 229 -41.02 21.18 -19.58
CA ASP A 229 -42.49 21.09 -19.55
C ASP A 229 -43.12 22.45 -19.23
N GLU A 230 -44.40 22.63 -19.61
CA GLU A 230 -45.13 23.92 -19.53
C GLU A 230 -45.20 24.52 -18.11
N ASN A 231 -44.90 23.75 -17.07
CA ASN A 231 -44.81 24.23 -15.69
C ASN A 231 -43.39 24.63 -15.23
N GLY A 232 -42.40 24.64 -16.15
CA GLY A 232 -41.05 25.12 -15.87
C GLY A 232 -40.21 24.22 -14.94
N GLN A 233 -40.71 23.04 -14.57
CA GLN A 233 -39.92 22.05 -13.86
C GLN A 233 -39.03 21.27 -14.85
N PRO A 234 -37.83 20.85 -14.46
CA PRO A 234 -37.00 20.01 -15.31
C PRO A 234 -37.57 18.59 -15.34
N LEU A 235 -38.14 18.17 -16.48
CA LEU A 235 -38.59 16.80 -16.71
C LEU A 235 -37.43 15.83 -16.46
N MET A 236 -37.59 14.93 -15.49
CA MET A 236 -36.59 13.90 -15.23
C MET A 236 -36.36 13.08 -16.51
N PRO A 237 -35.10 12.82 -16.89
CA PRO A 237 -34.80 12.07 -18.11
C PRO A 237 -35.44 10.69 -18.01
N ALA A 238 -36.08 10.26 -19.11
CA ALA A 238 -36.69 8.94 -19.17
C ALA A 238 -35.64 7.86 -18.82
N PRO A 239 -36.00 6.86 -18.01
CA PRO A 239 -35.06 5.84 -17.57
C PRO A 239 -34.44 5.14 -18.79
N SER A 240 -33.12 5.00 -18.79
CA SER A 240 -32.40 4.45 -19.93
C SER A 240 -32.90 3.04 -20.28
N LYS A 241 -32.80 2.64 -21.55
CA LYS A 241 -33.18 1.28 -22.02
C LYS A 241 -32.46 0.16 -21.24
N ALA A 242 -31.35 0.44 -20.57
CA ALA A 242 -30.67 -0.53 -19.69
C ALA A 242 -31.47 -0.75 -18.39
N VAL A 243 -31.95 0.31 -17.76
CA VAL A 243 -32.79 0.27 -16.54
C VAL A 243 -34.12 -0.43 -16.82
N ILE A 244 -34.76 -0.14 -17.95
CA ILE A 244 -36.01 -0.79 -18.37
C ILE A 244 -35.80 -2.31 -18.58
N ARG A 245 -34.64 -2.71 -19.12
CA ARG A 245 -34.30 -4.13 -19.30
C ARG A 245 -34.02 -4.85 -17.98
N ALA A 246 -33.45 -4.17 -16.99
CA ALA A 246 -33.23 -4.72 -15.64
C ALA A 246 -34.56 -4.91 -14.88
N ALA A 247 -35.44 -3.90 -14.90
CA ALA A 247 -36.75 -3.95 -14.26
C ALA A 247 -37.64 -5.07 -14.81
N LYS A 248 -37.51 -5.41 -16.11
CA LYS A 248 -38.29 -6.48 -16.74
C LYS A 248 -37.80 -7.89 -16.38
N ARG A 249 -36.59 -8.06 -15.84
CA ARG A 249 -36.01 -9.38 -15.50
C ARG A 249 -36.31 -9.88 -14.09
N ASN A 250 -36.67 -9.01 -13.14
CA ASN A 250 -36.82 -9.40 -11.73
C ASN A 250 -38.19 -8.98 -11.16
N LYS A 251 -39.22 -9.81 -11.36
CA LYS A 251 -40.57 -9.58 -10.78
C LYS A 251 -40.74 -10.05 -9.32
N THR A 252 -39.74 -10.69 -8.71
CA THR A 252 -39.90 -11.33 -7.38
C THR A 252 -38.76 -11.07 -6.38
N SER A 253 -37.79 -10.22 -6.69
CA SER A 253 -36.69 -9.91 -5.76
C SER A 253 -36.06 -8.57 -6.09
N ALA A 254 -36.83 -7.49 -5.92
CA ALA A 254 -36.44 -6.14 -6.33
C ALA A 254 -36.67 -5.09 -5.22
N MET A 255 -36.41 -5.43 -3.95
CA MET A 255 -36.40 -4.43 -2.87
C MET A 255 -35.13 -4.37 -2.03
N ALA A 256 -34.16 -5.29 -2.19
CA ALA A 256 -33.01 -5.32 -1.28
C ALA A 256 -31.70 -4.74 -1.85
N ASP A 257 -31.53 -4.66 -3.18
CA ASP A 257 -30.19 -4.43 -3.78
C ASP A 257 -30.02 -3.13 -4.59
N ILE A 258 -30.99 -2.22 -4.57
CA ILE A 258 -30.90 -0.95 -5.32
C ILE A 258 -30.32 0.19 -4.46
N TRP A 259 -30.25 0.04 -3.13
CA TRP A 259 -29.81 1.11 -2.21
C TRP A 259 -28.35 1.00 -1.76
N ALA A 260 -27.52 0.18 -2.42
CA ALA A 260 -26.08 0.08 -2.12
C ALA A 260 -25.22 0.24 -3.38
N SER A 261 -25.69 0.99 -4.38
CA SER A 261 -24.95 1.14 -5.64
C SER A 261 -23.96 2.30 -5.57
N THR A 262 -22.70 1.97 -5.32
CA THR A 262 -21.47 2.60 -5.86
C THR A 262 -21.15 4.07 -5.55
N GLU A 263 -22.13 4.96 -5.36
CA GLU A 263 -21.89 6.39 -5.11
C GLU A 263 -21.48 6.64 -3.65
N GLU A 264 -22.05 5.89 -2.71
CA GLU A 264 -21.65 5.91 -1.28
C GLU A 264 -20.22 5.38 -1.06
N MET A 265 -19.77 4.36 -1.82
CA MET A 265 -18.38 3.88 -1.75
C MET A 265 -17.37 4.89 -2.31
N GLN A 266 -17.77 5.81 -3.19
CA GLN A 266 -16.89 6.89 -3.63
C GLN A 266 -16.85 8.05 -2.63
N TYR A 267 -17.92 8.24 -1.84
CA TYR A 267 -17.98 9.27 -0.81
C TYR A 267 -17.15 8.90 0.44
N GLU A 268 -17.15 7.63 0.86
CA GLU A 268 -16.26 7.16 1.94
C GLU A 268 -14.78 7.18 1.52
N LYS A 269 -14.50 6.97 0.23
CA LYS A 269 -13.12 6.98 -0.29
C LYS A 269 -12.56 8.39 -0.48
N SER A 270 -13.40 9.41 -0.68
CA SER A 270 -12.98 10.81 -0.81
C SER A 270 -12.92 11.54 0.53
N LEU A 271 -13.60 11.04 1.58
CA LEU A 271 -13.61 11.70 2.88
C LEU A 271 -12.38 11.47 3.74
N GLY A 272 -11.49 10.51 3.42
CA GLY A 272 -10.10 10.52 3.93
C GLY A 272 -9.93 10.82 5.42
N VAL A 273 -10.85 10.34 6.26
CA VAL A 273 -10.71 10.44 7.72
C VAL A 273 -10.19 9.10 8.20
N ASP A 274 -8.87 9.00 8.24
CA ASP A 274 -8.12 8.00 9.01
C ASP A 274 -8.36 8.24 10.52
N LEU A 275 -9.59 8.00 10.99
CA LEU A 275 -9.96 8.06 12.42
C LEU A 275 -9.57 6.78 13.18
N GLU A 276 -8.88 5.84 12.54
CA GLU A 276 -8.43 4.58 13.13
C GLU A 276 -6.98 4.65 13.64
N GLY A 277 -6.44 5.85 13.85
CA GLY A 277 -5.05 6.09 14.32
C GLY A 277 -4.90 6.73 15.71
N ALA A 278 -5.99 7.10 16.40
CA ALA A 278 -5.91 7.89 17.64
C ALA A 278 -6.33 7.14 18.93
N LEU A 279 -6.65 5.84 18.86
CA LEU A 279 -7.18 5.09 20.02
C LEU A 279 -6.20 4.08 20.62
N ASP A 280 -4.98 3.95 20.09
CA ASP A 280 -3.98 2.99 20.60
C ASP A 280 -2.93 3.60 21.56
N GLU A 281 -2.93 4.91 21.78
CA GLU A 281 -1.94 5.55 22.66
C GLU A 281 -2.41 5.75 24.11
N GLN A 282 -3.67 5.46 24.44
CA GLN A 282 -4.19 5.57 25.81
C GLN A 282 -4.34 4.22 26.56
N GLN A 283 -4.09 3.08 25.90
CA GLN A 283 -4.23 1.75 26.50
C GLN A 283 -2.89 1.14 27.01
N GLN A 284 -1.74 1.80 26.79
CA GLN A 284 -0.45 1.32 27.31
C GLN A 284 -0.07 1.87 28.70
N ALA A 285 -0.82 2.85 29.23
CA ALA A 285 -0.56 3.40 30.57
C ALA A 285 -1.33 2.71 31.72
N SER A 286 -2.23 1.76 31.44
CA SER A 286 -3.06 1.09 32.47
C SER A 286 -2.67 -0.37 32.77
N ASN A 287 -1.72 -0.97 32.04
CA ASN A 287 -1.35 -2.39 32.21
C ASN A 287 -0.21 -2.66 33.20
N SER A 288 0.27 -1.68 33.98
CA SER A 288 1.34 -1.88 34.97
C SER A 288 0.87 -2.08 36.42
N LYS A 289 -0.44 -2.27 36.67
CA LYS A 289 -0.95 -2.30 38.05
C LYS A 289 -2.05 -3.32 38.31
N THR A 290 -1.75 -4.61 38.17
CA THR A 290 -2.40 -5.65 39.02
C THR A 290 -1.56 -6.92 39.07
N CYS A 291 -0.55 -6.93 39.93
CA CYS A 291 -0.07 -8.15 40.56
C CYS A 291 -0.94 -8.37 41.81
N HIS A 292 -1.88 -9.31 41.78
CA HIS A 292 -2.27 -10.10 42.94
C HIS A 292 -3.28 -11.21 42.58
N ASP A 293 -2.86 -12.43 42.92
CA ASP A 293 -3.64 -13.61 43.34
C ASP A 293 -4.72 -14.20 42.43
N GLY A 294 -4.44 -15.43 41.99
CA GLY A 294 -5.43 -16.32 41.39
C GLY A 294 -4.90 -17.72 41.11
N PHE A 295 -4.53 -18.45 42.17
CA PHE A 295 -4.31 -19.90 42.12
C PHE A 295 -5.62 -20.62 41.69
N GLY A 296 -5.77 -20.85 40.38
CA GLY A 296 -6.86 -21.64 39.81
C GLY A 296 -6.45 -23.11 39.67
N THR A 297 -6.91 -23.94 40.60
CA THR A 297 -6.64 -25.39 40.64
C THR A 297 -7.11 -26.11 39.38
N ASN A 298 -6.20 -26.90 38.83
CA ASN A 298 -6.31 -27.71 37.63
C ASN A 298 -7.25 -28.93 37.86
N LYS A 299 -8.51 -28.87 37.40
CA LYS A 299 -9.43 -30.01 37.42
C LYS A 299 -9.05 -31.01 36.31
N ARG A 300 -8.28 -32.03 36.69
CA ARG A 300 -8.03 -33.23 35.86
C ARG A 300 -9.34 -34.01 35.67
N ASN A 301 -9.70 -34.27 34.41
CA ASN A 301 -10.74 -35.22 34.04
C ASN A 301 -10.29 -36.66 34.33
N PRO A 302 -11.08 -37.50 35.03
CA PRO A 302 -10.78 -38.92 35.17
C PRO A 302 -11.09 -39.67 33.86
N ARG A 303 -10.07 -40.37 33.36
CA ARG A 303 -10.18 -41.40 32.31
C ARG A 303 -11.20 -42.45 32.75
N LYS A 304 -12.23 -42.66 31.93
CA LYS A 304 -13.10 -43.85 32.00
C LYS A 304 -12.26 -45.10 31.70
N MET A 305 -12.01 -45.90 32.72
CA MET A 305 -11.60 -47.30 32.59
C MET A 305 -12.79 -48.09 32.04
N ARG A 306 -12.57 -48.75 30.91
CA ARG A 306 -13.51 -49.69 30.27
C ARG A 306 -13.19 -51.06 30.85
N LEU A 307 -14.07 -51.61 31.70
CA LEU A 307 -13.97 -53.00 32.12
C LEU A 307 -14.35 -53.94 30.97
N MET A 308 -13.69 -55.10 30.98
CA MET A 308 -13.94 -56.28 30.17
C MET A 308 -15.33 -56.86 30.38
#